data_AF-A0A535LTV1-F1
#
_entry.id   AF-A0A535LTV1-F1
#
_cell.length_a   1.000
_cell.length_b   1.000
_cell.length_c   1.000
_cell.angle_alpha   90.00
_cell.angle_beta   90.00
_cell.angle_gamma   90.00
#
_symmetry.space_group_name_H-M   'P 1'
#
loop_
_entity.id
_entity.type
_entity.pdbx_description
1 polymer ?
#
loop_
_entity_poly.entity_id
_entity_poly.type
_entity_poly.pdbx_seq_one_letter_code
_entity_poly.pdbx_strand_id
1 'polypeptide(L)'
;MDTIGQSSSYGAQAIFWLIVSGLTFLIPYGLITAELGAAFPTEGATYDWVRLAYGHFAGAVVGVLYWLSNPIWLGGTLAATSIAALDALWGSSFSGNQFAETVIGILFIWVAVTMNILSLRYMKWVPNLGAIIRLALLAFFAILVVTSGIQHGFHGSIGGFFPTDTTILIGVIGVIVFQWIGFELQTNASEEMENPQKDIPLAVYISGVISFLAYAIPIAGVVLILSTDQLSNVAGFVAAYQYASSSVLGGAAPFFNHLAGLAMVFVLLSSG
;
A
#
# COMPACT_ATOMS: atom_id res chain seq x y z
N MET A 1 0.20 -0.20 2.21
CA MET A 1 0.17 -0.25 3.70
C MET A 1 1.53 0.13 4.26
N ASP A 2 2.56 -0.51 3.76
CA ASP A 2 3.97 -0.09 3.75
C ASP A 2 4.21 1.41 3.52
N THR A 3 3.51 2.04 2.58
CA THR A 3 3.70 3.46 2.24
C THR A 3 2.91 4.45 3.09
N ILE A 4 1.93 3.98 3.87
CA ILE A 4 1.03 4.83 4.68
C ILE A 4 1.84 5.50 5.78
N GLY A 5 2.69 4.73 6.48
CA GLY A 5 3.57 5.25 7.53
C GLY A 5 4.51 6.33 6.99
N GLN A 6 5.20 6.03 5.88
CA GLN A 6 6.10 6.97 5.21
C GLN A 6 5.39 8.26 4.77
N SER A 7 4.22 8.14 4.13
CA SER A 7 3.44 9.31 3.70
C SER A 7 3.00 10.15 4.91
N SER A 8 2.50 9.49 5.96
CA SER A 8 2.05 10.18 7.17
C SER A 8 3.18 10.89 7.92
N SER A 9 4.44 10.49 7.74
CA SER A 9 5.61 11.15 8.34
C SER A 9 5.75 12.63 7.94
N TYR A 10 5.21 13.00 6.78
CA TYR A 10 5.18 14.37 6.26
C TYR A 10 3.98 15.19 6.77
N GLY A 11 3.21 14.65 7.71
CA GLY A 11 2.12 15.35 8.39
C GLY A 11 0.95 15.74 7.47
N ALA A 12 0.28 16.84 7.80
CA ALA A 12 -0.90 17.31 7.08
C ALA A 12 -0.64 17.62 5.59
N GLN A 13 0.60 17.99 5.23
CA GLN A 13 0.97 18.25 3.82
C GLN A 13 0.95 16.98 2.98
N ALA A 14 1.13 15.80 3.58
CA ALA A 14 0.99 14.54 2.87
C ALA A 14 -0.42 14.37 2.29
N ILE A 15 -1.45 14.77 3.05
CA ILE A 15 -2.85 14.71 2.62
C ILE A 15 -3.09 15.71 1.47
N PHE A 16 -2.55 16.92 1.58
CA PHE A 16 -2.63 17.90 0.50
C PHE A 16 -2.01 17.36 -0.79
N TRP A 17 -0.79 16.84 -0.73
CA TRP A 17 -0.11 16.28 -1.89
C TRP A 17 -0.77 14.99 -2.41
N LEU A 18 -1.41 14.21 -1.54
CA LEU A 18 -2.20 13.06 -1.94
C LEU A 18 -3.43 13.49 -2.75
N ILE A 19 -4.13 14.55 -2.34
CA ILE A 19 -5.25 15.11 -3.09
C ILE A 19 -4.77 15.70 -4.43
N VAL A 20 -3.72 16.51 -4.40
CA VAL A 20 -3.15 17.12 -5.62
C VAL A 20 -2.73 16.05 -6.61
N SER A 21 -1.95 15.05 -6.19
CA SER A 21 -1.56 13.93 -7.05
C SER A 21 -2.73 13.06 -7.48
N GLY A 22 -3.77 12.93 -6.64
CA GLY A 22 -5.03 12.29 -7.03
C GLY A 22 -5.63 12.96 -8.27
N LEU A 23 -5.65 14.28 -8.29
CA LEU A 23 -6.20 15.07 -9.41
C LEU A 23 -5.25 15.15 -10.61
N THR A 24 -3.95 15.34 -10.38
CA THR A 24 -2.98 15.64 -11.44
C THR A 24 -2.27 14.40 -11.98
N PHE A 25 -2.26 13.29 -11.25
CA PHE A 25 -1.56 12.07 -11.61
C PHE A 25 -2.51 10.88 -11.69
N LEU A 26 -3.19 10.52 -10.60
CA LEU A 26 -4.04 9.32 -10.54
C LEU A 26 -5.16 9.35 -11.61
N ILE A 27 -5.91 10.45 -11.71
CA ILE A 27 -6.99 10.56 -12.70
C ILE A 27 -6.45 10.47 -14.13
N PRO A 28 -5.48 11.30 -14.57
CA PRO A 28 -4.93 11.18 -15.92
C PRO A 28 -4.33 9.80 -16.21
N TYR A 29 -3.56 9.26 -15.27
CA TYR A 29 -2.92 7.95 -15.40
C TYR A 29 -3.94 6.81 -15.52
N GLY A 30 -4.99 6.83 -14.68
CA GLY A 30 -6.07 5.87 -14.74
C GLY A 30 -6.82 5.96 -16.07
N LEU A 31 -7.11 7.17 -16.56
CA LEU A 31 -7.76 7.35 -17.86
C LEU A 31 -6.92 6.82 -19.03
N ILE A 32 -5.61 7.12 -19.05
CA ILE A 32 -4.68 6.61 -20.07
C ILE A 32 -4.62 5.07 -20.02
N THR A 33 -4.54 4.51 -18.82
CA THR A 33 -4.50 3.05 -18.62
C THR A 33 -5.81 2.40 -19.07
N ALA A 34 -6.95 3.03 -18.79
CA ALA A 34 -8.26 2.54 -19.22
C ALA A 34 -8.42 2.60 -20.74
N GLU A 35 -8.00 3.69 -21.38
CA GLU A 35 -8.06 3.86 -22.83
C GLU A 35 -7.16 2.85 -23.55
N LEU A 36 -5.89 2.73 -23.13
CA LEU A 36 -4.95 1.80 -23.74
C LEU A 36 -5.34 0.33 -23.49
N GLY A 37 -5.78 -0.01 -22.28
CA GLY A 37 -6.23 -1.35 -21.95
C GLY A 37 -7.48 -1.78 -22.72
N ALA A 38 -8.43 -0.86 -22.91
CA ALA A 38 -9.63 -1.13 -23.70
C ALA A 38 -9.34 -1.18 -25.22
N ALA A 39 -8.41 -0.37 -25.71
CA ALA A 39 -8.05 -0.30 -27.12
C ALA A 39 -7.18 -1.48 -27.58
N PHE A 40 -6.27 -1.94 -26.71
CA PHE A 40 -5.32 -3.02 -26.97
C PHE A 40 -5.46 -4.13 -25.91
N PRO A 41 -6.52 -4.96 -26.01
CA PRO A 41 -6.74 -6.06 -25.06
C PRO A 41 -5.80 -7.23 -25.39
N THR A 42 -4.54 -7.13 -24.97
CA THR A 42 -3.51 -8.17 -25.15
C THR A 42 -2.88 -8.55 -23.82
N GLU A 43 -2.40 -9.79 -23.74
CA GLU A 43 -1.54 -10.24 -22.65
C GLU A 43 -0.16 -9.56 -22.74
N GLY A 44 0.12 -8.62 -21.82
CA GLY A 44 1.41 -7.92 -21.75
C GLY A 44 1.34 -6.46 -21.33
N ALA A 45 0.13 -5.86 -21.31
CA ALA A 45 -0.14 -4.51 -20.82
C ALA A 45 0.90 -3.47 -21.30
N THR A 46 1.71 -2.94 -20.38
CA THR A 46 2.69 -1.87 -20.64
C THR A 46 3.81 -2.27 -21.58
N TYR A 47 4.22 -3.55 -21.59
CA TYR A 47 5.22 -4.03 -22.53
C TYR A 47 4.71 -3.88 -23.97
N ASP A 48 3.48 -4.31 -24.21
CA ASP A 48 2.87 -4.29 -25.55
C ASP A 48 2.61 -2.87 -26.03
N TRP A 49 2.08 -2.00 -25.16
CA TRP A 49 1.83 -0.60 -25.52
C TRP A 49 3.11 0.11 -25.97
N VAL A 50 4.21 -0.09 -25.23
CA VAL A 50 5.51 0.53 -25.54
C VAL A 50 6.13 -0.12 -26.77
N ARG A 51 6.00 -1.44 -26.92
CA ARG A 51 6.47 -2.15 -28.11
C ARG A 51 5.75 -1.68 -29.37
N LEU A 52 4.43 -1.47 -29.31
CA LEU A 52 3.64 -0.98 -30.44
C LEU A 52 4.04 0.46 -30.84
N ALA A 53 4.35 1.32 -29.87
CA ALA A 53 4.72 2.71 -30.11
C ALA A 53 6.19 2.90 -30.54
N TYR A 54 7.12 2.18 -29.91
CA TYR A 54 8.57 2.45 -29.99
C TYR A 54 9.40 1.23 -30.42
N GLY A 55 8.77 0.09 -30.70
CA GLY A 55 9.43 -1.14 -31.12
C GLY A 55 9.95 -2.02 -29.98
N HIS A 56 10.50 -3.17 -30.35
CA HIS A 56 10.86 -4.24 -29.41
C HIS A 56 11.86 -3.83 -28.32
N PHE A 57 12.86 -3.00 -28.64
CA PHE A 57 13.89 -2.64 -27.66
C PHE A 57 13.30 -1.84 -26.50
N ALA A 58 12.50 -0.82 -26.78
CA ALA A 58 11.85 -0.01 -25.76
C ALA A 58 10.88 -0.84 -24.91
N GLY A 59 10.09 -1.72 -25.55
CA GLY A 59 9.24 -2.67 -24.84
C GLY A 59 10.04 -3.57 -23.90
N ALA A 60 11.14 -4.15 -24.38
CA ALA A 60 12.00 -5.02 -23.58
C ALA A 60 12.60 -4.30 -22.37
N VAL A 61 13.04 -3.05 -22.51
CA VAL A 61 13.52 -2.24 -21.38
C VAL A 61 12.42 -2.07 -20.34
N VAL A 62 11.20 -1.70 -20.75
CA VAL A 62 10.06 -1.55 -19.84
C VAL A 62 9.72 -2.86 -19.14
N GLY A 63 9.65 -3.97 -19.89
CA GLY A 63 9.37 -5.29 -19.33
C GLY A 63 10.41 -5.73 -18.29
N VAL A 64 11.71 -5.50 -18.55
CA VAL A 64 12.78 -5.83 -17.59
C VAL A 64 12.70 -4.95 -16.34
N LEU A 65 12.47 -3.65 -16.48
CA LEU A 65 12.32 -2.74 -15.33
C LEU A 65 11.10 -3.10 -14.48
N TYR A 66 9.99 -3.48 -15.12
CA TYR A 66 8.77 -3.92 -14.44
C TYR A 66 8.99 -5.25 -13.71
N TRP A 67 9.71 -6.19 -14.34
CA TRP A 67 10.05 -7.45 -13.70
C TRP A 67 10.98 -7.25 -12.50
N LEU A 68 11.96 -6.35 -12.60
CA LEU A 68 12.95 -6.10 -11.54
C LEU A 68 12.33 -5.45 -10.30
N SER A 69 11.27 -4.64 -10.46
CA SER A 69 10.62 -3.97 -9.33
C SER A 69 9.97 -4.96 -8.36
N ASN A 70 9.40 -6.06 -8.85
CA ASN A 70 8.66 -7.03 -8.04
C ASN A 70 9.54 -7.75 -6.99
N PRO A 71 10.69 -8.39 -7.33
CA PRO A 71 11.57 -8.99 -6.33
C PRO A 71 12.15 -7.98 -5.34
N ILE A 72 12.46 -6.76 -5.79
CA ILE A 72 12.97 -5.69 -4.92
C ILE A 72 11.92 -5.26 -3.91
N TRP A 73 10.66 -5.13 -4.35
CA TRP A 73 9.56 -4.77 -3.46
C TRP A 73 9.24 -5.88 -2.47
N LEU A 74 9.20 -7.14 -2.92
CA LEU A 74 8.96 -8.31 -2.08
C LEU A 74 10.05 -8.51 -1.02
N GLY A 75 11.31 -8.56 -1.44
CA GLY A 75 12.44 -8.80 -0.55
C GLY A 75 12.87 -7.58 0.27
N GLY A 76 12.57 -6.37 -0.22
CA GLY A 76 12.87 -5.12 0.47
C GLY A 76 11.72 -4.67 1.35
N THR A 77 10.82 -3.88 0.78
CA THR A 77 9.79 -3.14 1.53
C THR A 77 8.79 -4.07 2.23
N LEU A 78 8.29 -5.12 1.58
CA LEU A 78 7.29 -6.03 2.19
C LEU A 78 7.87 -6.83 3.35
N ALA A 79 9.09 -7.35 3.19
CA ALA A 79 9.80 -8.07 4.25
C ALA A 79 10.12 -7.14 5.44
N ALA A 80 10.68 -5.95 5.18
CA ALA A 80 11.01 -4.98 6.22
C ALA A 80 9.76 -4.50 6.99
N THR A 81 8.67 -4.23 6.26
CA THR A 81 7.39 -3.84 6.87
C THR A 81 6.80 -4.98 7.72
N SER A 82 6.98 -6.24 7.31
CA SER A 82 6.54 -7.40 8.10
C SER A 82 7.32 -7.52 9.40
N ILE A 83 8.65 -7.37 9.36
CA ILE A 83 9.50 -7.38 10.57
C ILE A 83 9.08 -6.25 11.52
N ALA A 84 8.94 -5.03 11.00
CA ALA A 84 8.51 -3.88 11.79
C ALA A 84 7.11 -4.08 12.41
N ALA A 85 6.19 -4.71 11.68
CA ALA A 85 4.86 -5.04 12.20
C ALA A 85 4.92 -6.08 13.33
N LEU A 86 5.78 -7.09 13.23
CA LEU A 86 6.00 -8.07 14.29
C LEU A 86 6.57 -7.42 15.55
N ASP A 87 7.61 -6.61 15.41
CA ASP A 87 8.27 -5.95 16.55
C ASP A 87 7.35 -5.01 17.29
N ALA A 88 6.60 -4.20 16.55
CA ALA A 88 5.58 -3.39 17.17
C ALA A 88 4.51 -4.28 17.80
N LEU A 89 3.76 -5.06 17.03
CA LEU A 89 2.48 -5.62 17.45
C LEU A 89 2.57 -6.84 18.37
N TRP A 90 3.67 -7.60 18.32
CA TRP A 90 3.92 -8.75 19.21
C TRP A 90 4.96 -8.43 20.29
N GLY A 91 5.53 -7.22 20.30
CA GLY A 91 6.59 -6.85 21.24
C GLY A 91 7.86 -7.67 21.05
N SER A 92 8.09 -8.23 19.86
CA SER A 92 9.36 -8.87 19.55
C SER A 92 10.46 -7.81 19.38
N SER A 93 11.72 -8.23 19.50
CA SER A 93 12.87 -7.37 19.30
C SER A 93 13.77 -7.95 18.22
N PHE A 94 13.21 -8.11 17.01
CA PHE A 94 13.95 -8.56 15.84
C PHE A 94 14.73 -7.41 15.20
N SER A 95 14.15 -6.20 15.19
CA SER A 95 14.78 -4.98 14.69
C SER A 95 16.06 -4.65 15.45
N GLY A 96 17.15 -4.43 14.72
CA GLY A 96 18.48 -4.13 15.26
C GLY A 96 19.38 -5.36 15.41
N ASN A 97 18.85 -6.57 15.22
CA ASN A 97 19.67 -7.78 15.08
C ASN A 97 19.72 -8.20 13.61
N GLN A 98 20.79 -7.82 12.92
CA GLN A 98 20.99 -8.11 11.50
C GLN A 98 20.82 -9.61 11.15
N PHE A 99 21.22 -10.51 12.05
CA PHE A 99 21.05 -11.95 11.82
C PHE A 99 19.57 -12.35 11.87
N ALA A 100 18.82 -11.87 12.88
CA ALA A 100 17.39 -12.17 13.01
C ALA A 100 16.59 -11.58 11.84
N GLU A 101 16.86 -10.33 11.47
CA GLU A 101 16.22 -9.68 10.32
C GLU A 101 16.47 -10.45 9.01
N THR A 102 17.72 -10.88 8.78
CA THR A 102 18.08 -11.66 7.60
C THR A 102 17.36 -12.99 7.56
N VAL A 103 17.30 -13.72 8.68
CA VAL A 103 16.61 -15.02 8.75
C VAL A 103 15.11 -14.86 8.51
N ILE A 104 14.46 -13.88 9.15
CA ILE A 104 13.02 -13.63 8.98
C ILE A 104 12.73 -13.16 7.55
N GLY A 105 13.56 -12.28 6.99
CA GLY A 105 13.42 -11.83 5.60
C GLY A 105 13.54 -12.97 4.59
N ILE A 106 14.53 -13.86 4.77
CA ILE A 106 14.68 -15.06 3.93
C ILE A 106 13.45 -15.96 4.06
N LEU A 107 12.96 -16.22 5.28
CA LEU A 107 11.76 -17.00 5.51
C LEU A 107 10.53 -16.37 4.84
N PHE A 108 10.35 -15.06 4.97
CA PHE A 108 9.26 -14.32 4.35
C PHE A 108 9.28 -14.48 2.82
N ILE A 109 10.44 -14.30 2.19
CA ILE A 109 10.62 -14.46 0.74
C ILE A 109 10.28 -15.89 0.31
N TRP A 110 10.82 -16.91 0.99
CA TRP A 110 10.57 -18.30 0.59
C TRP A 110 9.13 -18.73 0.81
N VAL A 111 8.45 -18.22 1.82
CA VAL A 111 7.02 -18.43 2.01
C VAL A 111 6.23 -17.80 0.87
N ALA A 112 6.51 -16.54 0.52
CA ALA A 112 5.86 -15.86 -0.61
C ALA A 112 6.11 -16.58 -1.95
N VAL A 113 7.36 -17.01 -2.21
CA VAL A 113 7.73 -17.79 -3.40
C VAL A 113 6.98 -19.12 -3.43
N THR A 114 6.92 -19.84 -2.31
CA THR A 114 6.18 -21.11 -2.23
C THR A 114 4.69 -20.90 -2.51
N MET A 115 4.11 -19.83 -1.99
CA MET A 115 2.71 -19.47 -2.22
C MET A 115 2.44 -19.17 -3.70
N ASN A 116 3.40 -18.56 -4.40
CA ASN A 116 3.29 -18.23 -5.83
C ASN A 116 3.56 -19.42 -6.77
N ILE A 117 4.42 -20.36 -6.38
CA ILE A 117 4.70 -21.57 -7.19
C ILE A 117 3.57 -22.61 -7.08
N LEU A 118 2.82 -22.60 -5.97
CA LEU A 118 1.66 -23.47 -5.80
C LEU A 118 0.55 -23.10 -6.80
N SER A 119 -0.05 -24.11 -7.44
CA SER A 119 -1.02 -23.92 -8.53
C SER A 119 -2.14 -22.94 -8.17
N LEU A 120 -2.35 -21.94 -9.04
CA LEU A 120 -3.44 -20.94 -8.96
C LEU A 120 -4.83 -21.56 -8.77
N ARG A 121 -5.03 -22.82 -9.21
CA ARG A 121 -6.27 -23.58 -9.00
C ARG A 121 -6.65 -23.67 -7.51
N TYR A 122 -5.66 -23.77 -6.63
CA TYR A 122 -5.86 -23.86 -5.19
C TYR A 122 -5.51 -22.57 -4.44
N MET A 123 -4.74 -21.66 -5.05
CA MET A 123 -4.21 -20.47 -4.37
C MET A 123 -4.91 -19.15 -4.72
N LYS A 124 -5.86 -19.13 -5.66
CA LYS A 124 -6.64 -17.92 -6.01
C LYS A 124 -7.38 -17.25 -4.85
N TRP A 125 -7.64 -17.97 -3.75
CA TRP A 125 -8.27 -17.39 -2.56
C TRP A 125 -7.31 -16.53 -1.73
N VAL A 126 -5.99 -16.74 -1.85
CA VAL A 126 -4.99 -16.03 -1.05
C VAL A 126 -4.96 -14.53 -1.37
N PRO A 127 -4.81 -14.08 -2.63
CA PRO A 127 -4.87 -12.65 -2.95
C PRO A 127 -6.22 -12.02 -2.61
N ASN A 128 -7.33 -12.74 -2.86
CA ASN A 128 -8.68 -12.26 -2.56
C ASN A 128 -8.90 -12.08 -1.05
N LEU A 129 -8.51 -13.07 -0.25
CA LEU A 129 -8.60 -12.99 1.21
C LEU A 129 -7.66 -11.91 1.74
N GLY A 130 -6.45 -11.78 1.18
CA GLY A 130 -5.53 -10.70 1.49
C GLY A 130 -6.14 -9.32 1.25
N ALA A 131 -6.79 -9.11 0.11
CA ALA A 131 -7.49 -7.86 -0.18
C ALA A 131 -8.63 -7.58 0.82
N ILE A 132 -9.44 -8.58 1.15
CA ILE A 132 -10.53 -8.45 2.14
C ILE A 132 -9.96 -8.11 3.53
N ILE A 133 -8.94 -8.84 3.99
CA ILE A 133 -8.29 -8.60 5.28
C ILE A 133 -7.65 -7.21 5.31
N ARG A 134 -7.00 -6.77 4.22
CA ARG A 134 -6.43 -5.43 4.11
C ARG A 134 -7.49 -4.36 4.31
N LEU A 135 -8.61 -4.45 3.59
CA LEU A 135 -9.71 -3.49 3.72
C LEU A 135 -10.33 -3.54 5.13
N ALA A 136 -10.47 -4.73 5.71
CA ALA A 136 -10.97 -4.90 7.07
C ALA A 136 -10.04 -4.27 8.12
N LEU A 137 -8.72 -4.42 7.98
CA LEU A 137 -7.73 -3.78 8.86
C LEU A 137 -7.79 -2.26 8.74
N LEU A 138 -7.92 -1.71 7.53
CA LEU A 138 -8.06 -0.26 7.32
C LEU A 138 -9.36 0.28 7.92
N ALA A 139 -10.48 -0.43 7.72
CA ALA A 139 -11.76 -0.06 8.30
C ALA A 139 -11.71 -0.11 9.83
N PHE A 140 -11.12 -1.17 10.39
CA PHE A 140 -10.95 -1.32 11.84
C PHE A 140 -10.06 -0.21 12.41
N PHE A 141 -8.95 0.12 11.75
CA PHE A 141 -8.10 1.24 12.13
C PHE A 141 -8.87 2.57 12.09
N ALA A 142 -9.65 2.84 11.05
CA ALA A 142 -10.46 4.05 10.96
C ALA A 142 -11.47 4.17 12.12
N ILE A 143 -12.11 3.05 12.51
CA ILE A 143 -13.01 3.01 13.67
C ILE A 143 -12.26 3.30 14.97
N LEU A 144 -11.09 2.68 15.18
CA LEU A 144 -10.23 2.96 16.34
C LEU A 144 -9.81 4.42 16.39
N VAL A 145 -9.52 5.02 15.24
CA VAL A 145 -9.12 6.42 15.15
C VAL A 145 -10.26 7.34 15.63
N VAL A 146 -11.45 7.15 15.07
CA VAL A 146 -12.63 7.96 15.40
C VAL A 146 -13.01 7.80 16.87
N THR A 147 -13.03 6.57 17.38
CA THR A 147 -13.38 6.28 18.78
C THR A 147 -12.34 6.84 19.75
N SER A 148 -11.04 6.70 19.45
CA SER A 148 -9.96 7.29 20.25
C SER A 148 -10.08 8.81 20.30
N GLY A 149 -10.32 9.45 19.15
CA GLY A 149 -10.47 10.90 19.06
C GLY A 149 -11.69 11.43 19.82
N ILE A 150 -12.80 10.70 19.84
CA ILE A 150 -14.00 11.05 20.63
C ILE A 150 -13.75 10.92 22.13
N GLN A 151 -13.04 9.88 22.57
CA GLN A 151 -12.83 9.59 23.99
C GLN A 151 -11.70 10.41 24.63
N HIS A 152 -10.60 10.62 23.91
CA HIS A 152 -9.36 11.19 24.45
C HIS A 152 -8.95 12.51 23.77
N GLY A 153 -9.67 12.92 22.72
CA GLY A 153 -9.32 14.07 21.89
C GLY A 153 -8.33 13.72 20.78
N PHE A 154 -8.25 14.59 19.77
CA PHE A 154 -7.24 14.51 18.71
C PHE A 154 -6.00 15.29 19.15
N HIS A 155 -4.85 14.61 19.19
CA HIS A 155 -3.57 15.22 19.55
C HIS A 155 -2.80 15.75 18.33
N GLY A 156 -3.13 15.23 17.15
CA GLY A 156 -2.58 15.68 15.89
C GLY A 156 -3.14 17.03 15.45
N SER A 157 -2.47 17.65 14.49
CA SER A 157 -2.87 18.94 13.92
C SER A 157 -2.95 18.86 12.41
N ILE A 158 -4.04 19.41 11.86
CA ILE A 158 -4.16 19.73 10.43
C ILE A 158 -3.54 21.10 10.08
N GLY A 159 -2.96 21.79 11.07
CA GLY A 159 -2.20 23.01 10.85
C GLY A 159 -1.02 22.75 9.91
N GLY A 160 -0.80 23.67 8.97
CA GLY A 160 0.22 23.49 7.92
C GLY A 160 -0.20 22.54 6.79
N PHE A 161 -1.50 22.32 6.59
CA PHE A 161 -2.03 21.56 5.45
C PHE A 161 -1.51 22.06 4.09
N PHE A 162 -1.47 23.38 3.90
CA PHE A 162 -0.89 23.97 2.69
C PHE A 162 0.64 23.86 2.72
N PRO A 163 1.26 23.51 1.58
CA PRO A 163 2.70 23.39 1.49
C PRO A 163 3.35 24.75 1.75
N THR A 164 4.27 24.77 2.70
CA THR A 164 5.08 25.94 3.05
C THR A 164 6.44 25.94 2.35
N ASP A 165 6.94 24.77 1.97
CA ASP A 165 8.22 24.58 1.28
C ASP A 165 8.14 23.42 0.27
N THR A 166 8.87 23.56 -0.83
CA THR A 166 9.03 22.56 -1.90
C THR A 166 9.83 21.34 -1.42
N THR A 167 10.63 21.47 -0.35
CA THR A 167 11.40 20.35 0.21
C THR A 167 10.50 19.17 0.62
N ILE A 168 9.34 19.45 1.21
CA ILE A 168 8.39 18.41 1.62
C ILE A 168 7.77 17.74 0.39
N LEU A 169 7.46 18.50 -0.66
CA LEU A 169 7.02 17.95 -1.94
C LEU A 169 8.03 16.95 -2.49
N ILE A 170 9.31 17.32 -2.55
CA ILE A 170 10.38 16.46 -3.08
C ILE A 170 10.48 15.15 -2.28
N GLY A 171 10.32 15.23 -0.94
CA GLY A 171 10.34 14.04 -0.08
C GLY A 171 9.14 13.12 -0.29
N VAL A 172 7.93 13.68 -0.41
CA VAL A 172 6.69 12.89 -0.40
C VAL A 172 6.23 12.43 -1.78
N ILE A 173 6.60 13.15 -2.86
CA ILE A 173 6.07 12.90 -4.21
C ILE A 173 6.39 11.49 -4.71
N GLY A 174 7.60 10.97 -4.45
CA GLY A 174 7.99 9.61 -4.87
C GLY A 174 7.14 8.53 -4.20
N VAL A 175 6.88 8.70 -2.90
CA VAL A 175 6.03 7.77 -2.12
C VAL A 175 4.57 7.84 -2.58
N ILE A 176 4.08 9.05 -2.88
CA ILE A 176 2.71 9.28 -3.37
C ILE A 176 2.51 8.73 -4.78
N VAL A 177 3.45 8.99 -5.69
CA VAL A 177 3.38 8.44 -7.06
C VAL A 177 3.43 6.91 -7.00
N PHE A 178 4.30 6.34 -6.18
CA PHE A 178 4.37 4.90 -5.99
C PHE A 178 3.06 4.30 -5.46
N GLN A 179 2.31 5.03 -4.62
CA GLN A 179 0.97 4.60 -4.16
C GLN A 179 -0.05 4.47 -5.30
N TRP A 180 0.13 5.21 -6.39
CA TRP A 180 -0.79 5.21 -7.54
C TRP A 180 -0.42 4.23 -8.64
N ILE A 181 0.79 3.67 -8.65
CA ILE A 181 1.21 2.71 -9.69
C ILE A 181 0.52 1.36 -9.48
N GLY A 182 0.11 0.69 -10.57
CA GLY A 182 -0.43 -0.67 -10.53
C GLY A 182 -1.81 -0.84 -11.18
N PHE A 183 -2.45 0.23 -11.67
CA PHE A 183 -3.74 0.12 -12.38
C PHE A 183 -3.62 -0.62 -13.71
N GLU A 184 -2.45 -0.53 -14.34
CA GLU A 184 -2.05 -1.26 -15.55
C GLU A 184 -1.94 -2.77 -15.32
N LEU A 185 -1.84 -3.24 -14.08
CA LEU A 185 -1.77 -4.68 -13.81
C LEU A 185 -3.04 -5.40 -14.27
N GLN A 186 -4.20 -4.74 -14.13
CA GLN A 186 -5.49 -5.31 -14.49
C GLN A 186 -5.63 -5.53 -16.00
N THR A 187 -4.88 -4.78 -16.82
CA THR A 187 -4.94 -4.92 -18.28
C THR A 187 -4.14 -6.13 -18.78
N ASN A 188 -3.30 -6.75 -17.96
CA ASN A 188 -2.60 -7.99 -18.34
C ASN A 188 -3.56 -9.17 -18.57
N ALA A 189 -4.71 -9.17 -17.89
CA ALA A 189 -5.75 -10.19 -18.07
C ALA A 189 -6.87 -9.73 -19.02
N SER A 190 -6.61 -8.67 -19.82
CA SER A 190 -7.63 -8.08 -20.70
C SER A 190 -8.10 -9.04 -21.81
N GLU A 191 -7.26 -9.97 -22.27
CA GLU A 191 -7.63 -10.97 -23.28
C GLU A 191 -8.63 -12.01 -22.74
N GLU A 192 -8.66 -12.22 -21.42
CA GLU A 192 -9.58 -13.16 -20.75
C GLU A 192 -10.89 -12.48 -20.29
N MET A 193 -11.06 -11.17 -20.49
CA MET A 193 -12.26 -10.44 -20.09
C MET A 193 -13.40 -10.60 -21.10
N GLU A 194 -14.65 -10.71 -20.61
CA GLU A 194 -15.83 -10.82 -21.48
C GLU A 194 -16.08 -9.55 -22.29
N ASN A 195 -15.93 -8.36 -21.69
CA ASN A 195 -16.09 -7.08 -22.37
C ASN A 195 -14.99 -6.08 -21.97
N PRO A 196 -13.76 -6.22 -22.50
CA PRO A 196 -12.61 -5.39 -22.11
C PRO A 196 -12.90 -3.88 -22.24
N GLN A 197 -13.68 -3.45 -23.24
CA GLN A 197 -14.00 -2.04 -23.47
C GLN A 197 -14.89 -1.41 -22.38
N LYS A 198 -15.61 -2.22 -21.59
CA LYS A 198 -16.44 -1.75 -20.48
C LYS A 198 -15.84 -2.14 -19.13
N ASP A 199 -15.30 -3.35 -19.04
CA ASP A 199 -14.82 -3.93 -17.79
C ASP A 199 -13.55 -3.23 -17.31
N ILE A 200 -12.62 -2.91 -18.22
CA ILE A 200 -11.36 -2.23 -17.86
C ILE A 200 -11.62 -0.80 -17.35
N PRO A 201 -12.33 0.09 -18.08
CA PRO A 201 -12.58 1.44 -17.57
C PRO A 201 -13.33 1.45 -16.24
N LEU A 202 -14.31 0.55 -16.07
CA LEU A 202 -15.04 0.42 -14.82
C LEU A 202 -14.14 -0.07 -13.67
N ALA A 203 -13.32 -1.08 -13.92
CA ALA A 203 -12.38 -1.61 -12.94
C ALA A 203 -11.35 -0.54 -12.51
N VAL A 204 -10.79 0.22 -13.46
CA VAL A 204 -9.85 1.31 -13.17
C VAL A 204 -10.53 2.43 -12.37
N TYR A 205 -11.76 2.82 -12.72
CA TYR A 205 -12.50 3.83 -11.97
C TYR A 205 -12.80 3.40 -10.53
N ILE A 206 -13.38 2.21 -10.34
CA ILE A 206 -13.73 1.69 -9.01
C ILE A 206 -12.48 1.51 -8.16
N SER A 207 -11.43 0.88 -8.72
CA SER A 207 -10.17 0.68 -8.00
C SER A 207 -9.50 2.02 -7.68
N GLY A 208 -9.57 3.02 -8.56
CA GLY A 208 -9.03 4.36 -8.32
C GLY A 208 -9.69 5.03 -7.12
N VAL A 209 -11.02 5.00 -7.04
CA VAL A 209 -11.77 5.57 -5.91
C VAL A 209 -11.48 4.81 -4.61
N ILE A 210 -11.50 3.47 -4.65
CA ILE A 210 -11.22 2.65 -3.46
C ILE A 210 -9.79 2.89 -2.98
N SER A 211 -8.80 2.89 -3.88
CA SER A 211 -7.40 3.13 -3.55
C SER A 211 -7.20 4.53 -2.96
N PHE A 212 -7.82 5.55 -3.54
CA PHE A 212 -7.74 6.92 -3.00
C PHE A 212 -8.25 6.98 -1.55
N LEU A 213 -9.42 6.40 -1.27
CA LEU A 213 -9.98 6.36 0.09
C LEU A 213 -9.13 5.49 1.03
N ALA A 214 -8.63 4.36 0.55
CA ALA A 214 -7.80 3.44 1.31
C ALA A 214 -6.42 4.03 1.68
N TYR A 215 -5.94 5.07 0.99
CA TYR A 215 -4.76 5.84 1.39
C TYR A 215 -5.11 7.10 2.17
N ALA A 216 -6.13 7.85 1.75
CA ALA A 216 -6.49 9.13 2.38
C ALA A 216 -6.99 8.95 3.82
N ILE A 217 -7.88 7.97 4.07
CA ILE A 217 -8.48 7.76 5.40
C ILE A 217 -7.41 7.37 6.43
N PRO A 218 -6.52 6.39 6.18
CA PRO A 218 -5.52 6.01 7.17
C PRO A 218 -4.44 7.07 7.36
N ILE A 219 -3.98 7.74 6.30
CA ILE A 219 -3.01 8.84 6.41
C ILE A 219 -3.60 9.96 7.29
N ALA A 220 -4.85 10.36 7.03
CA ALA A 220 -5.53 11.34 7.87
C ALA A 220 -5.67 10.86 9.32
N GLY A 221 -6.03 9.59 9.53
CA GLY A 221 -6.15 9.02 10.87
C GLY A 221 -4.84 9.03 11.65
N VAL A 222 -3.72 8.68 11.01
CA VAL A 222 -2.38 8.74 11.63
C VAL A 222 -2.04 10.19 12.00
N VAL A 223 -2.23 11.15 11.09
CA VAL A 223 -1.94 12.58 11.30
C VAL A 223 -2.80 13.20 12.40
N LEU A 224 -4.03 12.72 12.60
CA LEU A 224 -4.95 13.24 13.63
C LEU A 224 -4.68 12.66 15.03
N ILE A 225 -4.12 11.46 15.11
CA ILE A 225 -3.90 10.76 16.38
C ILE A 225 -2.51 10.98 16.95
N LEU A 226 -1.49 10.95 16.10
CA LEU A 226 -0.11 11.13 16.52
C LEU A 226 0.29 12.60 16.47
N SER A 227 1.11 13.04 17.41
CA SER A 227 1.74 14.37 17.35
C SER A 227 2.86 14.37 16.29
N THR A 228 3.22 15.55 15.77
CA THR A 228 4.24 15.69 14.71
C THR A 228 5.58 15.05 15.08
N ASP A 229 5.94 15.04 16.36
CA ASP A 229 7.19 14.42 16.85
C ASP A 229 7.18 12.88 16.75
N GLN A 230 5.99 12.27 16.81
CA GLN A 230 5.79 10.82 16.72
C GLN A 230 5.70 10.31 15.28
N LEU A 231 5.53 11.21 14.30
CA LEU A 231 5.37 10.87 12.88
C LEU A 231 6.69 10.46 12.19
N SER A 232 7.85 10.74 12.79
CA SER A 232 9.17 10.53 12.17
C SER A 232 9.61 9.06 12.04
N ASN A 233 8.93 8.12 12.68
CA ASN A 233 9.29 6.71 12.64
C ASN A 233 8.64 5.98 11.46
N VAL A 234 9.45 5.21 10.73
CA VAL A 234 9.08 4.30 9.62
C VAL A 234 7.89 3.39 9.95
N ALA A 235 7.62 3.15 11.24
CA ALA A 235 6.47 2.41 11.76
C ALA A 235 5.20 3.25 11.99
N GLY A 236 5.08 4.47 11.45
CA GLY A 236 4.02 5.45 11.80
C GLY A 236 2.59 4.91 11.76
N PHE A 237 2.25 4.08 10.78
CA PHE A 237 0.93 3.42 10.72
C PHE A 237 0.73 2.41 11.87
N VAL A 238 1.73 1.57 12.13
CA VAL A 238 1.65 0.52 13.16
C VAL A 238 1.66 1.15 14.57
N ALA A 239 2.48 2.18 14.77
CA ALA A 239 2.52 2.96 16.01
C ALA A 239 1.19 3.68 16.27
N ALA A 240 0.59 4.30 15.24
CA ALA A 240 -0.72 4.93 15.36
C ALA A 240 -1.81 3.91 15.70
N TYR A 241 -1.77 2.73 15.07
CA TYR A 241 -2.68 1.64 15.38
C TYR A 241 -2.53 1.18 16.84
N GLN A 242 -1.30 1.00 17.33
CA GLN A 242 -1.07 0.63 18.72
C GLN A 242 -1.59 1.67 19.71
N TYR A 243 -1.31 2.94 19.45
CA TYR A 243 -1.83 4.02 20.27
C TYR A 243 -3.37 3.98 20.30
N ALA A 244 -4.03 3.93 19.14
CA ALA A 244 -5.49 3.91 19.05
C ALA A 244 -6.10 2.62 19.65
N SER A 245 -5.43 1.48 19.51
CA SER A 245 -5.86 0.21 20.11
C SER A 245 -5.80 0.26 21.64
N SER A 246 -4.71 0.81 22.20
CA SER A 246 -4.48 0.85 23.63
C SER A 246 -5.38 1.87 24.33
N SER A 247 -5.67 3.00 23.67
CA SER A 247 -6.60 4.01 24.16
C SER A 247 -8.05 3.51 24.17
N VAL A 248 -8.49 2.81 23.13
CA VAL A 248 -9.91 2.40 22.98
C VAL A 248 -10.23 1.05 23.63
N LEU A 249 -9.35 0.06 23.47
CA LEU A 249 -9.62 -1.33 23.86
C LEU A 249 -9.03 -1.68 25.23
N GLY A 250 -8.18 -0.84 25.80
CA GLY A 250 -7.56 -1.02 27.12
C GLY A 250 -6.92 -2.41 27.25
N GLY A 251 -7.41 -3.21 28.20
CA GLY A 251 -6.89 -4.56 28.46
C GLY A 251 -7.04 -5.56 27.32
N ALA A 252 -7.94 -5.32 26.35
CA ALA A 252 -8.08 -6.17 25.17
C ALA A 252 -7.10 -5.82 24.04
N ALA A 253 -6.42 -4.67 24.13
CA ALA A 253 -5.52 -4.17 23.08
C ALA A 253 -4.42 -5.18 22.68
N PRO A 254 -3.76 -5.91 23.62
CA PRO A 254 -2.76 -6.89 23.23
C PRO A 254 -3.33 -7.98 22.30
N PHE A 255 -4.52 -8.49 22.56
CA PHE A 255 -5.15 -9.51 21.70
C PHE A 255 -5.38 -9.00 20.28
N PHE A 256 -5.96 -7.80 20.15
CA PHE A 256 -6.21 -7.19 18.84
C PHE A 256 -4.91 -6.80 18.11
N ASN A 257 -3.87 -6.39 18.85
CA ASN A 257 -2.55 -6.13 18.28
C ASN A 257 -1.94 -7.39 17.68
N HIS A 258 -1.98 -8.51 18.40
CA HIS A 258 -1.44 -9.76 17.87
C HIS A 258 -2.19 -10.22 16.61
N LEU A 259 -3.53 -10.10 16.62
CA LEU A 259 -4.36 -10.41 15.47
C LEU A 259 -4.05 -9.51 14.26
N ALA A 260 -3.91 -8.20 14.48
CA ALA A 260 -3.54 -7.26 13.43
C ALA A 260 -2.13 -7.51 12.88
N GLY A 261 -1.19 -7.95 13.72
CA GLY A 261 0.16 -8.33 13.29
C GLY A 261 0.14 -9.54 12.35
N LEU A 262 -0.57 -10.61 12.73
CA LEU A 262 -0.78 -11.78 11.86
C LEU A 262 -1.43 -11.38 10.54
N ALA A 263 -2.50 -10.57 10.61
CA ALA A 263 -3.24 -10.12 9.46
C ALA A 263 -2.38 -9.25 8.53
N MET A 264 -1.54 -8.37 9.08
CA MET A 264 -0.65 -7.51 8.30
C MET A 264 0.43 -8.33 7.59
N VAL A 265 1.08 -9.28 8.28
CA VAL A 265 2.06 -10.18 7.66
C VAL A 265 1.42 -11.01 6.55
N PHE A 266 0.22 -11.55 6.78
CA PHE A 266 -0.52 -12.29 5.76
C PHE A 266 -0.86 -11.43 4.54
N VAL A 267 -1.33 -10.19 4.75
CA VAL A 267 -1.64 -9.22 3.68
C VAL A 267 -0.39 -8.85 2.87
N LEU A 268 0.77 -8.74 3.52
CA LEU A 268 2.03 -8.45 2.84
C LEU A 268 2.50 -9.66 2.04
N LEU A 269 2.40 -10.88 2.59
CA LEU A 269 2.68 -12.12 1.87
C LEU A 269 1.75 -12.33 0.66
N SER A 270 0.47 -11.99 0.78
CA SER A 270 -0.50 -12.14 -0.31
C SER A 270 -0.36 -11.09 -1.41
N SER A 271 0.51 -10.09 -1.22
CA SER A 271 0.78 -9.04 -2.22
C SER A 271 1.97 -9.36 -3.11
N GLY A 272 2.77 -10.36 -2.72
CA GLY A 272 3.98 -10.80 -3.40
C GLY A 272 3.76 -11.89 -4.42
#